data_AF-A0A430S2W6-F1
#
_entry.id   AF-A0A430S2W6-F1
#
_cell.length_a   1.000
_cell.length_b   1.000
_cell.length_c   1.000
_cell.angle_alpha   90.00
_cell.angle_beta   90.00
_cell.angle_gamma   90.00
#
_symmetry.space_group_name_H-M   'P 1'
#
loop_
_entity.id
_entity.type
_entity.pdbx_description
1 polymer ?
#
loop_
_entity_poly.entity_id
_entity_poly.type
_entity_poly.pdbx_seq_one_letter_code
_entity_poly.pdbx_strand_id
1 'polypeptide(L)' 'MVIGVPKEIKTLENRVAMTPGGVESLVKRGHTVLVERG' A
#
# COMPACT_ATOMS: atom_id res chain seq x y z
N MET A 1 4.22 12.82 4.46
CA MET A 1 4.30 12.44 3.03
C MET A 1 3.09 11.59 2.70
N VAL A 2 2.62 11.67 1.45
CA VAL A 2 1.53 10.83 0.94
C VAL A 2 2.14 9.68 0.14
N ILE A 3 1.75 8.44 0.45
CA ILE A 3 2.29 7.22 -0.17
C ILE A 3 1.11 6.43 -0.75
N GLY A 4 1.17 6.11 -2.04
CA GLY A 4 0.14 5.34 -2.74
C GLY A 4 0.53 3.87 -2.90
N VAL A 5 -0.43 2.96 -2.69
CA VAL A 5 -0.31 1.53 -2.95
C VAL A 5 -1.43 1.14 -3.94
N PRO A 6 -1.15 1.19 -5.26
CA PRO A 6 -2.12 0.80 -6.29
C PRO A 6 -2.29 -0.72 -6.36
N LYS A 7 -3.38 -1.17 -7.00
CA LYS A 7 -3.58 -2.56 -7.36
C LYS A 7 -2.65 -2.92 -8.53
N GLU A 8 -2.02 -4.08 -8.46
CA GLU A 8 -1.28 -4.62 -9.60
C GLU A 8 -2.24 -5.01 -10.72
N ILE A 9 -1.97 -4.53 -11.94
CA ILE A 9 -2.82 -4.77 -13.12
C ILE A 9 -2.26 -5.88 -14.03
N LYS A 10 -1.06 -6.37 -13.76
CA LYS A 10 -0.42 -7.39 -14.57
C LYS A 10 -1.14 -8.73 -14.39
N THR A 11 -1.38 -9.43 -15.50
CA THR A 11 -2.02 -10.75 -15.50
C THR A 11 -1.25 -11.72 -14.61
N LEU A 12 -1.97 -12.44 -13.74
CA LEU A 12 -1.45 -13.38 -12.75
C LEU A 12 -0.52 -12.76 -11.68
N GLU A 13 -0.57 -11.43 -11.50
CA GLU A 13 0.09 -10.75 -10.39
C GLU A 13 -0.85 -10.60 -9.20
N ASN A 14 -0.59 -11.36 -8.13
CA ASN A 14 -1.41 -11.34 -6.91
C ASN A 14 -0.68 -10.69 -5.72
N ARG A 15 0.53 -10.15 -5.94
CA ARG A 15 1.25 -9.43 -4.89
C ARG A 15 0.68 -8.02 -4.71
N VAL A 16 1.02 -7.43 -3.58
CA VAL A 16 0.78 -6.03 -3.25
C VAL A 16 2.08 -5.44 -2.74
N ALA A 17 2.34 -4.16 -3.04
CA ALA A 17 3.61 -3.51 -2.69
C ALA A 17 3.85 -3.41 -1.17
N MET A 18 2.80 -3.52 -0.35
CA MET A 18 2.90 -3.36 1.10
C MET A 18 1.87 -4.21 1.85
N THR A 19 2.30 -4.78 2.97
CA THR A 19 1.42 -5.49 3.92
C THR A 19 0.80 -4.51 4.93
N PRO A 20 -0.29 -4.89 5.61
CA PRO A 20 -0.90 -4.03 6.65
C PRO A 20 0.08 -3.60 7.75
N GLY A 21 1.02 -4.44 8.17
CA GLY A 21 2.03 -4.07 9.17
C GLY A 21 3.02 -3.01 8.68
N GLY A 22 3.32 -3.00 7.38
CA GLY A 22 4.10 -1.93 6.75
C GLY A 22 3.34 -0.61 6.73
N VAL A 23 2.03 -0.66 6.41
CA VAL A 23 1.14 0.50 6.44
C VAL A 23 1.08 1.10 7.85
N GLU A 24 0.85 0.27 8.86
CA GLU A 24 0.77 0.70 10.27
C GLU A 24 2.05 1.42 10.71
N SER A 25 3.22 0.88 10.33
CA SER A 25 4.51 1.46 10.66
C SER A 25 4.71 2.84 10.03
N LEU A 26 4.26 3.04 8.79
CA LEU A 26 4.33 4.33 8.10
C LEU A 26 3.34 5.35 8.68
N VAL A 27 2.13 4.92 8.99
CA VAL A 27 1.12 5.76 9.65
C VAL A 27 1.60 6.23 11.01
N LYS A 28 2.19 5.34 11.82
CA LYS A 28 2.82 5.69 13.12
C LYS A 28 3.93 6.73 12.99
N ARG A 29 4.63 6.78 11.85
CA ARG A 29 5.66 7.78 11.53
C ARG A 29 5.08 9.09 10.97
N GLY A 30 3.76 9.26 10.95
CA GLY A 30 3.08 10.46 10.47
C GLY A 30 2.93 10.54 8.96
N HIS A 31 3.03 9.41 8.24
CA HIS A 31 2.75 9.36 6.81
C HIS A 31 1.28 9.03 6.53
N THR A 32 0.73 9.58 5.46
CA THR A 32 -0.59 9.22 4.95
C THR A 32 -0.41 8.15 3.89
N VAL A 33 -1.07 7.00 4.07
CA VAL A 33 -1.01 5.89 3.11
C VAL A 33 -2.38 5.73 2.45
N LEU A 34 -2.41 5.77 1.12
CA LEU A 34 -3.59 5.55 0.30
C LEU A 34 -3.46 4.19 -0.39
N VAL A 35 -4.45 3.32 -0.20
CA VAL A 35 -4.48 1.99 -0.83
C VAL A 35 -5.64 1.95 -1.80
N GLU A 36 -5.38 1.55 -3.04
CA GLU A 36 -6.44 1.33 -4.02
C GLU A 36 -7.28 0.13 -3.60
N ARG A 37 -8.60 0.29 -3.63
CA ARG A 37 -9.52 -0.84 -3.43
C ARG A 37 -9.43 -1.75 -4.66
N GLY A 38 -8.77 -2.88 -4.50
CA GLY A 38 -8.68 -3.91 -5.52
C GLY A 38 -9.88 -4.84 -5.60
#